data_AF-A0A6I9RP53-F1
#
_entry.id   AF-A0A6I9RP53-F1
#
_cell.length_a   1.000
_cell.length_b   1.000
_cell.length_c   1.000
_cell.angle_alpha   90.00
_cell.angle_beta   90.00
_cell.angle_gamma   90.00
#
_symmetry.space_group_name_H-M   'P 1'
#
loop_
_entity.id
_entity.type
_entity.pdbx_description
1 polymer ?
#
loop_
_entity_poly.entity_id
_entity_poly.type
_entity_poly.pdbx_seq_one_letter_code
_entity_poly.pdbx_strand_id
1 'polypeptide(L)'
;MGYIQEARENHVKKKVEEALRSKMKQKALKECDHYSAKYAECAMGKTISVIWHCRKQAKELNECLHQYTNESVLEEMKKNYMLEQASKEKNKL
;
A
#
# COMPACT_ATOMS: atom_id res chain seq x y z
N MET A 1 30.63 9.07 13.91
CA MET A 1 29.18 9.33 13.77
C MET A 1 28.78 8.83 12.38
N GLY A 2 27.95 7.83 12.12
CA GLY A 2 27.20 6.91 12.97
C GLY A 2 26.41 5.97 12.05
N TYR A 3 27.03 4.90 11.54
CA TYR A 3 26.37 3.87 10.71
C TYR A 3 25.14 3.26 11.41
N ILE A 4 25.16 3.24 12.74
CA ILE A 4 24.07 2.77 13.60
C ILE A 4 22.86 3.72 13.55
N GLN A 5 23.10 5.03 13.38
CA GLN A 5 22.06 6.05 13.29
C GLN A 5 21.32 5.94 11.95
N GLU A 6 22.08 5.84 10.85
CA GLU A 6 21.53 5.70 9.50
C GLU A 6 20.76 4.38 9.30
N ALA A 7 21.26 3.27 9.85
CA ALA A 7 20.55 2.00 9.84
C ALA A 7 19.23 2.05 10.65
N ARG A 8 19.22 2.74 11.79
CA ARG A 8 18.01 2.93 12.60
C ARG A 8 17.00 3.82 11.89
N GLU A 9 17.44 4.90 11.27
CA GLU A 9 16.59 5.79 10.48
C GLU A 9 15.99 5.09 9.25
N ASN A 10 16.79 4.31 8.51
CA ASN A 10 16.30 3.52 7.40
C ASN A 10 15.32 2.43 7.82
N HIS A 11 15.55 1.79 8.98
CA HIS A 11 14.64 0.78 9.51
C HIS A 11 13.32 1.39 9.99
N VAL A 12 13.35 2.59 10.59
CA VAL A 12 12.12 3.32 10.95
C VAL A 12 11.36 3.75 9.71
N LYS A 13 12.05 4.26 8.68
CA LYS A 13 11.43 4.60 7.38
C LYS A 13 10.73 3.39 6.76
N LYS A 14 11.37 2.20 6.76
CA LYS A 14 10.76 0.95 6.29
C LYS A 14 9.55 0.52 7.09
N LYS A 15 9.61 0.56 8.43
CA LYS A 15 8.45 0.19 9.27
C LYS A 15 7.27 1.14 9.10
N VAL A 16 7.52 2.45 9.01
CA VAL A 16 6.48 3.44 8.75
C VAL A 16 5.89 3.24 7.36
N GLU A 17 6.73 2.97 6.36
CA GLU A 17 6.32 2.65 5.00
C GLU A 17 5.47 1.38 4.93
N GLU A 18 5.85 0.30 5.61
CA GLU A 18 5.05 -0.92 5.69
C GLU A 18 3.71 -0.70 6.41
N ALA A 19 3.69 0.08 7.49
CA ALA A 19 2.47 0.45 8.19
C ALA A 19 1.54 1.33 7.33
N LEU A 20 2.10 2.30 6.60
CA LEU A 20 1.36 3.12 5.64
C LEU A 20 0.81 2.26 4.51
N ARG A 21 1.65 1.41 3.93
CA ARG A 21 1.28 0.50 2.84
C ARG A 21 0.19 -0.47 3.27
N SER A 22 0.20 -0.92 4.52
CA SER A 22 -0.87 -1.76 5.09
C SER A 22 -2.20 -1.00 5.18
N LYS A 23 -2.20 0.23 5.72
CA LYS A 23 -3.40 1.10 5.76
C LYS A 23 -3.91 1.44 4.36
N MET A 24 -3.01 1.75 3.43
CA MET A 24 -3.34 2.05 2.04
C MET A 24 -3.93 0.84 1.33
N LYS A 25 -3.37 -0.36 1.53
CA LYS A 25 -3.94 -1.60 0.99
C LYS A 25 -5.35 -1.85 1.49
N GLN A 26 -5.65 -1.58 2.76
CA GLN A 26 -7.02 -1.70 3.28
C GLN A 26 -7.99 -0.73 2.59
N LYS A 27 -7.55 0.51 2.33
CA LYS A 27 -8.36 1.50 1.59
C LYS A 27 -8.54 1.08 0.12
N ALA A 28 -7.46 0.63 -0.52
CA ALA A 28 -7.47 0.14 -1.90
C ALA A 28 -8.38 -1.08 -2.07
N LEU A 29 -8.39 -1.99 -1.10
CA LEU A 29 -9.28 -3.16 -1.12
C LEU A 29 -10.76 -2.76 -1.05
N LYS A 30 -11.10 -1.70 -0.31
CA LYS A 30 -12.48 -1.17 -0.28
C LYS A 30 -12.89 -0.53 -1.61
N GLU A 31 -12.01 0.24 -2.23
CA GLU A 31 -12.27 0.87 -3.53
C GLU A 31 -12.33 -0.16 -4.67
N CYS A 32 -11.42 -1.14 -4.64
CA CYS A 32 -11.33 -2.23 -5.61
C CYS A 32 -12.20 -3.44 -5.23
N ASP A 33 -13.17 -3.28 -4.32
CA ASP A 33 -14.02 -4.37 -3.82
C ASP A 33 -14.78 -5.06 -4.97
N HIS A 34 -15.30 -4.28 -5.91
CA HIS A 34 -15.97 -4.81 -7.11
C HIS A 34 -15.05 -5.69 -7.99
N TYR A 35 -13.76 -5.35 -8.13
CA TYR A 35 -12.80 -6.21 -8.85
C TYR A 35 -12.43 -7.45 -8.03
N SER A 36 -12.36 -7.31 -6.71
CA SER A 36 -12.09 -8.41 -5.78
C SER A 36 -13.22 -9.43 -5.80
N ALA A 37 -14.47 -8.96 -5.82
CA ALA A 37 -15.68 -9.79 -5.95
C ALA A 37 -15.67 -10.59 -7.26
N LYS A 38 -15.42 -9.94 -8.41
CA LYS A 38 -15.32 -10.63 -9.71
C LYS A 38 -14.22 -11.69 -9.74
N TYR A 39 -13.08 -11.40 -9.12
CA TYR A 39 -12.00 -12.38 -9.00
C TYR A 39 -12.40 -13.55 -8.08
N ALA A 40 -13.05 -13.26 -6.94
CA ALA A 40 -13.54 -14.27 -6.01
C ALA A 40 -14.61 -15.17 -6.63
N GLU A 41 -15.55 -14.62 -7.39
CA GLU A 41 -16.55 -15.36 -8.16
C GLU A 41 -15.88 -16.30 -9.18
N CYS A 42 -14.85 -15.82 -9.88
CA CYS A 42 -14.11 -16.65 -10.84
C CYS A 42 -13.28 -17.75 -10.15
N ALA A 43 -12.73 -17.45 -8.98
CA ALA A 43 -11.96 -18.38 -8.15
C ALA A 43 -12.84 -19.41 -7.43
N MET A 44 -14.13 -19.11 -7.25
CA MET A 44 -15.08 -20.01 -6.60
C MET A 44 -15.18 -21.32 -7.40
N GLY A 45 -14.71 -22.42 -6.80
CA GLY A 45 -14.70 -23.75 -7.41
C GLY A 45 -13.48 -24.05 -8.30
N LYS A 46 -12.45 -23.21 -8.33
CA LYS A 46 -11.19 -23.46 -9.07
C LYS A 46 -10.00 -23.38 -8.12
N THR A 47 -9.45 -24.52 -7.72
CA THR A 47 -8.29 -24.59 -6.80
C THR A 47 -6.95 -24.53 -7.51
N ILE A 48 -6.83 -25.16 -8.70
CA ILE A 48 -5.56 -25.28 -9.43
C ILE A 48 -5.57 -24.46 -10.74
N SER A 49 -6.73 -24.38 -11.41
CA SER A 49 -6.86 -23.72 -12.73
C SER A 49 -7.14 -22.22 -12.67
N VAL A 50 -7.23 -21.63 -11.47
CA VAL A 50 -7.60 -20.22 -11.25
C VAL A 50 -6.63 -19.24 -11.88
N ILE A 51 -5.32 -19.54 -11.83
CA ILE A 51 -4.26 -18.66 -12.35
C ILE A 51 -4.38 -18.48 -13.87
N TRP A 52 -4.90 -19.49 -14.57
CA TRP A 52 -5.07 -19.49 -16.02
C TRP A 52 -6.44 -18.92 -16.42
N HIS A 53 -7.51 -19.40 -15.78
CA HIS A 53 -8.88 -19.00 -16.13
C HIS A 53 -9.26 -17.62 -15.63
N CYS A 54 -8.77 -17.22 -14.45
CA CYS A 54 -9.07 -15.95 -13.82
C CYS A 54 -7.94 -14.93 -13.97
N ARG A 55 -6.98 -15.19 -14.88
CA ARG A 55 -5.82 -14.33 -15.14
C ARG A 55 -6.24 -12.90 -15.48
N LYS A 56 -7.34 -12.75 -16.22
CA LYS A 56 -7.86 -11.46 -16.66
C LYS A 56 -8.37 -10.64 -15.47
N GLN A 57 -9.24 -11.24 -14.65
CA GLN A 57 -9.80 -10.63 -13.45
C GLN A 57 -8.70 -10.33 -12.42
N ALA A 58 -7.72 -11.23 -12.27
CA ALA A 58 -6.55 -11.01 -11.43
C ALA A 58 -5.72 -9.81 -11.90
N LYS A 59 -5.59 -9.62 -13.22
CA LYS A 59 -4.87 -8.47 -13.79
C LYS A 59 -5.63 -7.17 -13.51
N GLU A 60 -6.93 -7.11 -13.75
CA GLU A 60 -7.77 -5.94 -13.47
C GLU A 60 -7.73 -5.55 -11.99
N LEU A 61 -7.82 -6.53 -11.09
CA LEU A 61 -7.68 -6.32 -9.66
C LEU A 61 -6.29 -5.77 -9.29
N ASN A 62 -5.22 -6.34 -9.86
CA ASN A 62 -3.87 -5.85 -9.62
C ASN A 62 -3.66 -4.43 -10.18
N GLU A 63 -4.21 -4.10 -11.35
CA GLU A 63 -4.13 -2.75 -11.92
C GLU A 63 -4.84 -1.72 -11.03
N CYS A 64 -6.02 -2.07 -10.48
CA CYS A 64 -6.71 -1.24 -9.51
C CYS A 64 -5.88 -1.07 -8.23
N LEU A 65 -5.41 -2.16 -7.63
CA LEU A 65 -4.57 -2.12 -6.44
C LEU A 65 -3.28 -1.34 -6.67
N HIS A 66 -2.68 -1.42 -7.86
CA HIS A 66 -1.43 -0.75 -8.18
C HIS A 66 -1.57 0.77 -8.24
N GLN A 67 -2.73 1.30 -8.66
CA GLN A 67 -3.00 2.74 -8.61
C GLN A 67 -2.97 3.29 -7.18
N TYR A 68 -3.51 2.53 -6.23
CA TYR A 68 -3.53 2.93 -4.82
C TYR A 68 -2.30 2.50 -4.02
N THR A 69 -1.47 1.59 -4.54
CA THR A 69 -0.23 1.13 -3.89
C THR A 69 1.04 1.61 -4.59
N ASN A 70 0.90 2.61 -5.46
CA ASN A 70 2.00 3.18 -6.21
C ASN A 70 2.98 3.92 -5.28
N GLU A 71 4.29 3.79 -5.56
CA GLU A 71 5.37 4.43 -4.81
C GLU A 71 5.22 5.96 -4.77
N SER A 72 4.64 6.57 -5.80
CA SER A 72 4.37 8.02 -5.83
C SER A 72 3.39 8.48 -4.74
N VAL A 73 2.37 7.67 -4.42
CA VAL A 73 1.39 7.99 -3.36
C VAL A 73 2.02 7.81 -1.97
N LEU A 74 2.93 6.85 -1.85
CA LEU A 74 3.68 6.59 -0.63
C LEU A 74 4.67 7.73 -0.32
N GLU A 75 5.36 8.22 -1.35
CA GLU A 75 6.25 9.39 -1.30
C GLU A 75 5.49 10.67 -0.93
N GLU A 76 4.32 10.91 -1.55
CA GLU A 76 3.47 12.07 -1.23
C GLU A 76 2.98 12.04 0.22
N MET A 77 2.54 10.88 0.71
CA MET A 77 2.14 10.76 2.11
C MET A 77 3.31 10.91 3.08
N LYS A 78 4.50 10.39 2.76
CA LYS A 78 5.71 10.66 3.57
C LYS A 78 5.97 12.16 3.66
N LYS A 79 5.88 12.86 2.54
CA LYS A 79 6.09 14.32 2.48
C LYS A 79 5.06 15.06 3.33
N ASN A 80 3.79 14.71 3.23
CA ASN A 80 2.73 15.30 4.06
C ASN A 80 2.92 15.00 5.55
N TYR A 81 3.33 13.78 5.91
CA TYR A 81 3.59 13.42 7.31
C TYR A 81 4.77 14.20 7.89
N MET A 82 5.84 14.42 7.12
CA MET A 82 6.96 15.26 7.54
C MET A 82 6.55 16.73 7.73
N LEU A 83 5.68 17.25 6.85
CA LEU A 83 5.13 18.60 6.97
C LEU A 83 4.22 18.74 8.20
N GLU A 84 3.32 17.78 8.44
CA GLU A 84 2.46 17.76 9.64
C GLU A 84 3.27 17.71 10.93
N GLN A 85 4.33 16.91 10.97
CA GLN A 85 5.21 16.84 12.14
C GLN A 85 5.93 18.18 12.36
N ALA A 86 6.43 18.80 11.29
CA ALA A 86 7.03 20.14 11.38
C ALA A 86 6.02 21.21 11.85
N SER A 87 4.75 21.12 11.42
CA SER A 87 3.68 22.02 11.89
C SER A 87 3.29 21.78 13.34
N LYS A 88 3.24 20.52 13.79
CA LYS A 88 2.95 20.17 15.20
C LYS A 88 4.08 20.60 16.13
N GLU A 89 5.34 20.51 15.69
CA GLU A 89 6.49 20.98 16.45
C GLU A 89 6.46 22.51 16.61
N LYS A 90 6.13 23.24 15.53
CA LYS A 90 6.00 24.70 15.56
C LYS A 90 4.84 25.20 16.42
N ASN A 91 3.73 24.45 16.51
CA ASN A 91 2.57 24.84 17.30
C ASN A 91 2.69 24.47 18.78
N LYS A 92 3.80 23.86 19.18
CA LYS A 92 4.13 23.51 20.57
C LYS A 92 5.18 24.46 21.18
N LEU A 93 5.70 25.39 20.38
CA LEU A 93 6.56 26.50 20.81
C LEU A 93 5.70 27.75 21.01
#